data_AF-A0A0D8YCJ9-F1
#
_entry.id   AF-A0A0D8YCJ9-F1
#
_cell.length_a   1.000
_cell.length_b   1.000
_cell.length_c   1.000
_cell.angle_alpha   90.00
_cell.angle_beta   90.00
_cell.angle_gamma   90.00
#
_symmetry.space_group_name_H-M   'P 1'
#
loop_
_entity.id
_entity.type
_entity.pdbx_description
1 polymer ?
#
loop_
_entity_poly.entity_id
_entity_poly.type
_entity_poly.pdbx_seq_one_letter_code
_entity_poly.pdbx_strand_id
1 'polypeptide(L)'
;MFIIIVSLSTYFYLSSASGDRTHIEDKLSTNKEFYEHWMQLISLQADQLEQQNQDYPLSLISLKSCTPILMTNSEDTANSLRPSSISIYADIGHMSFYCKSNVTLLRAGILDSCDHQSSSMNFPSLNKMLRIFNPDLIVVDSNKRDDSLVDQARQISSSVWKIEGYENDGQASETRQTAVEILDAVEEFHKLLPQKTFIVVIRTSGSGIWSDANRSHKVLAHTVTSVKACKEILSLWKSHSHYNSISVWDQMEAIVRKNFQKPNFTVEVFPLLRQSTLSDLLDEMDFSVLGYDCAHFSERGLSLLHTAIWNSFFTKNNERLREYRPLASPLLCPDFRCPFLRTATNSEFCIWNPKKVVEKKTGF
;
A
#
# COMPACT_ATOMS: atom_id res chain seq x y z
N MET A 1 18.96 6.93 -2.33
CA MET A 1 18.03 6.32 -3.32
C MET A 1 16.61 6.73 -2.97
N PHE A 2 15.74 6.75 -3.97
CA PHE A 2 14.31 6.98 -3.87
C PHE A 2 13.59 5.63 -3.80
N ILE A 3 12.61 5.53 -2.92
CA ILE A 3 11.68 4.40 -2.94
C ILE A 3 10.27 4.91 -3.25
N ILE A 4 9.60 4.26 -4.20
CA ILE A 4 8.25 4.63 -4.62
C ILE A 4 7.37 3.39 -4.56
N ILE A 5 6.26 3.47 -3.83
CA ILE A 5 5.24 2.42 -3.80
C ILE A 5 4.11 2.80 -4.76
N VAL A 6 3.77 1.91 -5.67
CA VAL A 6 2.67 2.09 -6.63
C VAL A 6 1.61 1.03 -6.37
N SER A 7 0.40 1.46 -5.99
CA SER A 7 -0.69 0.55 -5.64
C SER A 7 -2.05 1.13 -6.03
N LEU A 8 -2.82 0.37 -6.82
CA LEU A 8 -4.15 0.79 -7.27
C LEU A 8 -5.18 -0.29 -6.92
N SER A 9 -6.31 0.12 -6.34
CA SER A 9 -7.42 -0.77 -6.03
C SER A 9 -8.13 -1.25 -7.31
N THR A 10 -8.74 -2.43 -7.24
CA THR A 10 -9.56 -3.01 -8.33
C THR A 10 -11.01 -2.55 -8.34
N TYR A 11 -11.47 -2.08 -7.19
CA TYR A 11 -12.75 -1.41 -7.04
C TYR A 11 -12.50 0.07 -7.27
N PHE A 12 -12.96 0.57 -8.42
CA PHE A 12 -12.82 1.95 -8.84
C PHE A 12 -14.17 2.50 -9.25
N TYR A 13 -14.45 3.76 -8.88
CA TYR A 13 -15.60 4.52 -9.36
C TYR A 13 -15.14 5.74 -10.18
N LEU A 14 -15.90 6.06 -11.23
CA LEU A 14 -15.63 7.09 -12.25
C LEU A 14 -15.88 8.54 -11.77
N SER A 15 -15.99 8.81 -10.47
CA SER A 15 -16.33 10.15 -9.97
C SER A 15 -15.51 10.54 -8.75
N SER A 16 -15.23 11.84 -8.66
CA SER A 16 -14.41 12.46 -7.61
C SER A 16 -14.85 12.09 -6.19
N ALA A 17 -13.95 12.23 -5.20
CA ALA A 17 -14.23 12.07 -3.78
C ALA A 17 -15.52 12.74 -3.27
N SER A 18 -15.93 13.84 -3.91
CA SER A 18 -17.18 14.54 -3.61
C SER A 18 -18.45 13.76 -3.96
N GLY A 19 -18.43 12.93 -5.02
CA GLY A 19 -19.58 12.16 -5.49
C GLY A 19 -19.93 10.97 -4.59
N ASP A 20 -18.90 10.29 -4.04
CA ASP A 20 -19.06 9.13 -3.17
C ASP A 20 -19.78 9.51 -1.86
N ARG A 21 -19.30 10.60 -1.23
CA ARG A 21 -19.86 11.13 0.02
C ARG A 21 -21.32 11.55 -0.17
N THR A 22 -21.60 12.26 -1.27
CA THR A 22 -22.94 12.78 -1.57
C THR A 22 -23.96 11.65 -1.73
N HIS A 23 -23.57 10.48 -2.24
CA HIS A 23 -24.48 9.35 -2.40
C HIS A 23 -24.77 8.61 -1.09
N ILE A 24 -23.74 8.39 -0.24
CA ILE A 24 -23.97 7.79 1.09
C ILE A 24 -24.84 8.75 1.91
N GLU A 25 -24.54 10.05 1.90
CA GLU A 25 -25.37 11.10 2.53
C GLU A 25 -26.83 11.05 2.05
N ASP A 26 -27.06 10.97 0.73
CA ASP A 26 -28.40 10.84 0.15
C ASP A 26 -29.12 9.59 0.67
N LYS A 27 -28.49 8.42 0.58
CA LYS A 27 -29.09 7.16 1.06
C LYS A 27 -29.37 7.16 2.56
N LEU A 28 -28.49 7.74 3.38
CA LEU A 28 -28.72 7.87 4.82
C LEU A 28 -29.98 8.69 5.13
N SER A 29 -30.33 9.64 4.26
CA SER A 29 -31.53 10.48 4.41
C SER A 29 -32.79 9.89 3.76
N THR A 30 -32.65 9.11 2.68
CA THR A 30 -33.78 8.65 1.84
C THR A 30 -34.15 7.19 2.04
N ASN A 31 -33.25 6.34 2.55
CA ASN A 31 -33.47 4.91 2.70
C ASN A 31 -33.27 4.45 4.15
N LYS A 32 -34.39 4.20 4.84
CA LYS A 32 -34.40 3.74 6.24
C LYS A 32 -33.70 2.39 6.43
N GLU A 33 -33.88 1.44 5.51
CA GLU A 33 -33.25 0.11 5.63
C GLU A 33 -31.73 0.23 5.51
N PHE A 34 -31.25 1.02 4.54
CA PHE A 34 -29.83 1.32 4.40
C PHE A 34 -29.26 1.99 5.65
N TYR A 35 -29.96 3.00 6.19
CA TYR A 35 -29.56 3.69 7.42
C TYR A 35 -29.35 2.71 8.58
N GLU A 36 -30.30 1.80 8.82
CA GLU A 36 -30.18 0.81 9.90
C GLU A 36 -29.00 -0.15 9.66
N HIS A 37 -28.82 -0.62 8.42
CA HIS A 37 -27.69 -1.48 8.08
C HIS A 37 -26.35 -0.77 8.26
N TRP A 38 -26.27 0.50 7.85
CA TRP A 38 -25.07 1.30 7.97
C TRP A 38 -24.72 1.64 9.41
N MET A 39 -25.72 1.96 10.24
CA MET A 39 -25.53 2.18 11.69
C MET A 39 -24.97 0.95 12.41
N GLN A 40 -25.40 -0.24 12.00
CA GLN A 40 -24.85 -1.50 12.50
C GLN A 40 -23.41 -1.72 12.02
N LEU A 41 -23.12 -1.46 10.74
CA LEU A 41 -21.76 -1.55 10.19
C LEU A 41 -20.79 -0.66 10.97
N ILE A 42 -21.08 0.64 11.13
CA ILE A 42 -20.14 1.56 11.79
C ILE A 42 -19.97 1.27 13.28
N SER A 43 -20.99 0.68 13.92
CA SER A 43 -20.89 0.24 15.31
C SER A 43 -20.03 -1.02 15.42
N LEU A 44 -20.24 -2.00 14.55
CA LEU A 44 -19.39 -3.21 14.49
C LEU A 44 -17.93 -2.85 14.21
N GLN A 45 -17.67 -1.96 13.25
CA GLN A 45 -16.32 -1.49 12.95
C GLN A 45 -15.65 -0.82 14.16
N ALA A 46 -16.40 -0.02 14.93
CA ALA A 46 -15.88 0.63 16.13
C ALA A 46 -15.52 -0.39 17.23
N ASP A 47 -16.42 -1.35 17.49
CA ASP A 47 -16.22 -2.40 18.50
C ASP A 47 -15.03 -3.31 18.12
N GLN A 48 -14.98 -3.74 16.86
CA GLN A 48 -13.87 -4.54 16.32
C GLN A 48 -12.55 -3.76 16.38
N LEU A 49 -12.55 -2.47 16.03
CA LEU A 49 -11.33 -1.64 16.08
C LEU A 49 -10.81 -1.51 17.52
N GLU A 50 -11.69 -1.28 18.48
CA GLU A 50 -11.32 -1.21 19.90
C GLU A 50 -10.70 -2.53 20.37
N GLN A 51 -11.38 -3.65 20.12
CA GLN A 51 -10.89 -4.99 20.46
C GLN A 51 -9.54 -5.27 19.79
N GLN A 52 -9.44 -5.03 18.49
CA GLN A 52 -8.22 -5.29 17.71
C GLN A 52 -7.04 -4.43 18.16
N ASN A 53 -7.27 -3.20 18.63
CA ASN A 53 -6.22 -2.34 19.17
C ASN A 53 -5.75 -2.80 20.55
N GLN A 54 -6.61 -3.42 21.34
CA GLN A 54 -6.27 -3.99 22.64
C GLN A 54 -5.53 -5.34 22.48
N ASP A 55 -6.09 -6.25 21.67
CA ASP A 55 -5.58 -7.62 21.52
C ASP A 55 -4.32 -7.68 20.63
N TYR A 56 -4.30 -6.85 19.59
CA TYR A 56 -3.25 -6.86 18.56
C TYR A 56 -2.76 -5.43 18.24
N PRO A 57 -2.07 -4.78 19.20
CA PRO A 57 -1.59 -3.42 19.03
C PRO A 57 -0.54 -3.35 17.90
N LEU A 58 -0.71 -2.40 16.98
CA LEU A 58 0.26 -2.14 15.93
C LEU A 58 1.37 -1.25 16.46
N SER A 59 2.62 -1.70 16.35
CA SER A 59 3.75 -1.02 16.96
C SER A 59 5.02 -1.13 16.13
N LEU A 60 5.87 -0.10 16.25
CA LEU A 60 7.21 -0.05 15.66
C LEU A 60 8.30 -0.63 16.57
N ILE A 61 7.95 -1.11 17.77
CA ILE A 61 8.92 -1.59 18.77
C ILE A 61 9.84 -2.66 18.20
N SER A 62 9.32 -3.63 17.44
CA SER A 62 10.12 -4.69 16.83
C SER A 62 11.26 -4.14 15.96
N LEU A 63 11.02 -3.04 15.22
CA LEU A 63 12.05 -2.41 14.40
C LEU A 63 13.08 -1.62 15.21
N LYS A 64 12.64 -0.95 16.27
CA LYS A 64 13.55 -0.21 17.17
C LYS A 64 14.53 -1.13 17.90
N SER A 65 14.17 -2.41 18.03
CA SER A 65 15.01 -3.45 18.64
C SER A 65 15.94 -4.16 17.65
N CYS A 66 15.94 -3.79 16.37
CA CYS A 66 16.83 -4.40 15.39
C CYS A 66 18.30 -4.08 15.69
N THR A 67 19.18 -5.09 15.55
CA THR A 67 20.62 -4.88 15.67
C THR A 67 21.12 -3.90 14.60
N PRO A 68 21.83 -2.82 14.98
CA PRO A 68 22.43 -1.91 14.01
C PRO A 68 23.40 -2.64 13.09
N ILE A 69 23.27 -2.42 11.78
CA ILE A 69 24.15 -3.02 10.78
C ILE A 69 25.23 -2.01 10.42
N LEU A 70 26.49 -2.34 10.71
CA LEU A 70 27.65 -1.49 10.46
C LEU A 70 27.70 -1.05 9.00
N MET A 71 27.71 0.27 8.79
CA MET A 71 27.86 0.87 7.48
C MET A 71 29.26 0.60 6.95
N THR A 72 29.33 -0.24 5.93
CA THR A 72 30.55 -0.49 5.14
C THR A 72 30.24 -0.17 3.68
N ASN A 73 31.29 0.17 2.92
CA ASN A 73 31.19 0.51 1.50
C ASN A 73 30.67 -0.69 0.70
N SER A 74 29.35 -0.75 0.50
CA SER A 74 28.73 -1.57 -0.53
C SER A 74 28.72 -0.80 -1.84
N GLU A 75 28.60 -1.51 -2.96
CA GLU A 75 28.22 -0.86 -4.22
C GLU A 75 26.89 -0.12 -4.00
N ASP A 76 26.74 1.06 -4.60
CA ASP A 76 25.51 1.84 -4.55
C ASP A 76 24.62 1.43 -5.72
N THR A 77 23.99 0.26 -5.59
CA THR A 77 23.09 -0.32 -6.59
C THR A 77 21.76 -0.70 -5.95
N ALA A 78 20.73 -0.90 -6.76
CA ALA A 78 19.40 -1.27 -6.33
C ALA A 78 19.37 -2.63 -5.63
N ASN A 79 20.33 -3.52 -5.94
CA ASN A 79 20.47 -4.83 -5.32
C ASN A 79 21.20 -4.81 -3.97
N SER A 80 21.80 -3.68 -3.62
CA SER A 80 22.49 -3.43 -2.34
C SER A 80 21.81 -2.31 -1.55
N LEU A 81 20.56 -1.99 -1.90
CA LEU A 81 19.78 -0.94 -1.24
C LEU A 81 19.42 -1.37 0.18
N ARG A 82 19.85 -0.59 1.18
CA ARG A 82 19.48 -0.75 2.59
C ARG A 82 18.40 0.26 2.98
N PRO A 83 17.58 -0.01 4.00
CA PRO A 83 16.64 0.97 4.54
C PRO A 83 17.28 2.31 4.88
N SER A 84 18.49 2.30 5.47
CA SER A 84 19.23 3.51 5.84
C SER A 84 19.78 4.30 4.64
N SER A 85 19.82 3.71 3.45
CA SER A 85 20.27 4.37 2.21
C SER A 85 19.11 5.05 1.44
N ILE A 86 17.88 4.90 1.92
CA ILE A 86 16.69 5.51 1.31
C ILE A 86 16.54 6.93 1.85
N SER A 87 16.64 7.91 0.95
CA SER A 87 16.61 9.33 1.28
C SER A 87 15.25 9.96 0.99
N ILE A 88 14.51 9.41 0.03
CA ILE A 88 13.17 9.89 -0.34
C ILE A 88 12.21 8.70 -0.40
N TYR A 89 11.02 8.88 0.17
CA TYR A 89 9.89 7.96 0.10
C TYR A 89 8.69 8.67 -0.54
N ALA A 90 8.01 7.97 -1.44
CA ALA A 90 6.68 8.35 -1.93
C ALA A 90 5.81 7.09 -2.08
N ASP A 91 4.50 7.27 -2.00
CA ASP A 91 3.52 6.29 -2.45
C ASP A 91 2.42 6.95 -3.28
N ILE A 92 1.93 6.24 -4.29
CA ILE A 92 0.93 6.74 -5.23
C ILE A 92 -0.17 5.70 -5.47
N GLY A 93 -1.32 6.20 -5.91
CA GLY A 93 -2.50 5.41 -6.21
C GLY A 93 -3.44 5.24 -5.02
N HIS A 94 -4.56 4.58 -5.24
CA HIS A 94 -5.72 4.65 -4.33
C HIS A 94 -5.44 4.05 -2.96
N MET A 95 -4.48 3.13 -2.90
CA MET A 95 -4.09 2.45 -1.68
C MET A 95 -3.02 3.20 -0.89
N SER A 96 -2.67 4.43 -1.26
CA SER A 96 -1.93 5.37 -0.40
C SER A 96 -2.84 6.29 0.41
N PHE A 97 -4.17 6.13 0.31
CA PHE A 97 -5.16 6.92 1.05
C PHE A 97 -5.99 6.05 2.00
N TYR A 98 -6.52 6.65 3.06
CA TYR A 98 -7.37 5.98 4.04
C TYR A 98 -8.55 6.84 4.51
N CYS A 99 -9.58 6.17 5.02
CA CYS A 99 -10.70 6.81 5.73
C CYS A 99 -10.43 6.92 7.23
N LYS A 100 -10.65 8.10 7.81
CA LYS A 100 -10.77 8.22 9.27
C LYS A 100 -12.11 7.68 9.72
N SER A 101 -12.10 6.99 10.87
CA SER A 101 -13.32 6.53 11.52
C SER A 101 -13.48 7.23 12.85
N ASN A 102 -14.60 7.94 13.00
CA ASN A 102 -15.06 8.49 14.27
C ASN A 102 -16.54 8.16 14.43
N VAL A 103 -16.84 7.16 15.25
CA VAL A 103 -18.20 6.63 15.39
C VAL A 103 -19.20 7.69 15.86
N THR A 104 -18.77 8.68 16.64
CA THR A 104 -19.65 9.78 17.09
C THR A 104 -20.03 10.69 15.94
N LEU A 105 -19.07 11.07 15.10
CA LEU A 105 -19.33 11.89 13.90
C LEU A 105 -20.15 11.12 12.86
N LEU A 106 -19.81 9.85 12.63
CA LEU A 106 -20.54 8.98 11.70
C LEU A 106 -21.99 8.78 12.13
N ARG A 107 -22.26 8.55 13.42
CA ARG A 107 -23.64 8.47 13.96
C ARG A 107 -24.43 9.77 13.78
N ALA A 108 -23.75 10.91 13.70
CA ALA A 108 -24.35 12.21 13.40
C ALA A 108 -24.52 12.47 11.88
N GLY A 109 -24.17 11.51 11.02
CA GLY A 109 -24.22 11.64 9.56
C GLY A 109 -23.07 12.46 8.97
N ILE A 110 -22.00 12.72 9.74
CA ILE A 110 -20.84 13.49 9.29
C ILE A 110 -19.79 12.49 8.77
N LEU A 111 -19.63 12.46 7.44
CA LEU A 111 -18.74 11.52 6.75
C LEU A 111 -17.35 12.11 6.50
N ASP A 112 -16.31 11.29 6.69
CA ASP A 112 -14.92 11.66 6.39
C ASP A 112 -14.65 11.68 4.87
N SER A 113 -13.72 12.49 4.38
CA SER A 113 -13.44 12.56 2.93
C SER A 113 -12.72 11.32 2.38
N CYS A 114 -12.08 10.51 3.24
CA CYS A 114 -11.26 9.38 2.83
C CYS A 114 -10.08 9.75 1.93
N ASP A 115 -9.59 10.99 2.04
CA ASP A 115 -8.47 11.54 1.26
C ASP A 115 -7.22 11.74 2.13
N HIS A 116 -7.12 11.04 3.27
CA HIS A 116 -5.97 11.17 4.16
C HIS A 116 -4.83 10.31 3.64
N GLN A 117 -3.65 10.90 3.47
CA GLN A 117 -2.46 10.21 2.99
C GLN A 117 -1.91 9.23 4.04
N SER A 118 -1.37 8.11 3.59
CA SER A 118 -0.76 7.07 4.43
C SER A 118 0.34 7.62 5.34
N SER A 119 1.06 8.65 4.89
CA SER A 119 2.14 9.31 5.60
C SER A 119 1.66 10.04 6.86
N SER A 120 0.39 10.43 6.89
CA SER A 120 -0.30 11.16 7.97
C SER A 120 -0.99 10.27 9.00
N MET A 121 -1.04 8.95 8.78
CA MET A 121 -1.60 7.99 9.75
C MET A 121 -0.93 8.15 11.12
N ASN A 122 -1.59 7.78 12.21
CA ASN A 122 -1.02 7.61 13.55
C ASN A 122 -0.43 6.20 13.73
N PHE A 123 -1.06 5.18 13.16
CA PHE A 123 -0.53 3.81 13.15
C PHE A 123 0.79 3.66 12.38
N PRO A 124 1.53 2.54 12.56
CA PRO A 124 2.74 2.24 11.77
C PRO A 124 2.50 2.35 10.26
N SER A 125 3.43 2.99 9.57
CA SER A 125 3.36 3.23 8.12
C SER A 125 4.78 3.12 7.54
N LEU A 126 4.91 2.85 6.24
CA LEU A 126 6.22 2.63 5.60
C LEU A 126 7.18 3.79 5.81
N ASN A 127 6.72 5.04 5.69
CA ASN A 127 7.53 6.23 5.98
C ASN A 127 8.06 6.22 7.43
N LYS A 128 7.24 5.85 8.42
CA LYS A 128 7.68 5.75 9.82
C LYS A 128 8.63 4.58 10.06
N MET A 129 8.42 3.45 9.40
CA MET A 129 9.32 2.30 9.46
C MET A 129 10.69 2.66 8.86
N LEU A 130 10.72 3.34 7.72
CA LEU A 130 11.94 3.84 7.08
C LEU A 130 12.65 4.90 7.94
N ARG A 131 11.90 5.80 8.58
CA ARG A 131 12.47 6.83 9.50
C ARG A 131 13.24 6.25 10.68
N ILE A 132 13.00 5.00 11.07
CA ILE A 132 13.81 4.31 12.09
C ILE A 132 15.25 4.11 11.62
N PHE A 133 15.45 3.89 10.31
CA PHE A 133 16.76 3.63 9.72
C PHE A 133 17.39 4.87 9.09
N ASN A 134 16.58 5.83 8.65
CA ASN A 134 17.04 7.15 8.20
C ASN A 134 16.10 8.25 8.75
N PRO A 135 16.45 8.90 9.88
CA PRO A 135 15.64 9.97 10.46
C PRO A 135 15.39 11.16 9.50
N ASP A 136 16.35 11.42 8.61
CA ASP A 136 16.33 12.52 7.63
C ASP A 136 15.52 12.18 6.37
N LEU A 137 14.76 11.08 6.37
CA LEU A 137 13.90 10.69 5.25
C LEU A 137 12.99 11.84 4.83
N ILE A 138 13.03 12.18 3.54
CA ILE A 138 12.08 13.09 2.93
C ILE A 138 10.89 12.28 2.44
N VAL A 139 9.68 12.70 2.82
CA VAL A 139 8.44 12.11 2.33
C VAL A 139 7.84 13.06 1.31
N VAL A 140 7.53 12.54 0.13
CA VAL A 140 6.90 13.28 -0.96
C VAL A 140 5.55 12.63 -1.22
N ASP A 141 4.48 13.36 -0.92
CA ASP A 141 3.12 12.89 -1.16
C ASP A 141 2.58 13.44 -2.50
N SER A 142 1.69 12.70 -3.16
CA SER A 142 0.95 13.20 -4.33
C SER A 142 -0.18 14.14 -3.90
N ASN A 143 -0.54 15.10 -4.77
CA ASN A 143 -1.45 16.18 -4.36
C ASN A 143 -2.92 15.75 -4.27
N LYS A 144 -3.36 14.79 -5.10
CA LYS A 144 -4.77 14.40 -5.20
C LYS A 144 -4.94 12.91 -5.48
N ARG A 145 -5.92 12.32 -4.79
CA ARG A 145 -6.34 10.92 -4.95
C ARG A 145 -6.87 10.63 -6.35
N ASP A 146 -7.64 11.57 -6.91
CA ASP A 146 -8.36 11.40 -8.17
C ASP A 146 -7.49 11.68 -9.42
N ASP A 147 -6.22 12.07 -9.26
CA ASP A 147 -5.30 12.25 -10.39
C ASP A 147 -4.87 10.89 -10.96
N SER A 148 -4.67 10.81 -12.28
CA SER A 148 -4.15 9.60 -12.92
C SER A 148 -2.79 9.18 -12.33
N LEU A 149 -2.47 7.89 -12.32
CA LEU A 149 -1.17 7.42 -11.79
C LEU A 149 0.02 8.05 -12.49
N VAL A 150 -0.12 8.37 -13.79
CA VAL A 150 0.92 9.07 -14.55
C VAL A 150 1.10 10.50 -14.07
N ASP A 151 0.00 11.23 -13.79
CA ASP A 151 0.07 12.59 -13.26
C ASP A 151 0.66 12.61 -11.84
N GLN A 152 0.26 11.65 -10.99
CA GLN A 152 0.89 11.45 -9.69
C GLN A 152 2.40 11.17 -9.85
N ALA A 153 2.79 10.33 -10.80
CA ALA A 153 4.20 10.04 -11.07
C ALA A 153 4.99 11.28 -11.50
N ARG A 154 4.40 12.15 -12.32
CA ARG A 154 5.02 13.44 -12.69
C ARG A 154 5.13 14.40 -11.53
N GLN A 155 4.11 14.50 -10.70
CA GLN A 155 4.13 15.38 -9.53
C GLN A 155 5.21 14.93 -8.54
N ILE A 156 5.26 13.63 -8.22
CA ILE A 156 6.32 13.06 -7.38
C ILE A 156 7.69 13.33 -7.99
N SER A 157 7.85 13.06 -9.29
CA SER A 157 9.11 13.32 -9.99
C SER A 157 9.49 14.79 -9.87
N SER A 158 8.59 15.72 -10.18
CA SER A 158 8.82 17.17 -10.09
C SER A 158 9.22 17.61 -8.69
N SER A 159 8.59 17.05 -7.65
CA SER A 159 8.95 17.32 -6.25
C SER A 159 10.34 16.76 -5.90
N VAL A 160 10.70 15.57 -6.40
CA VAL A 160 12.05 15.01 -6.27
C VAL A 160 13.08 15.89 -6.99
N TRP A 161 12.78 16.32 -8.22
CA TRP A 161 13.64 17.24 -8.97
C TRP A 161 13.79 18.60 -8.29
N LYS A 162 12.76 19.13 -7.63
CA LYS A 162 12.87 20.38 -6.83
C LYS A 162 13.80 20.22 -5.63
N ILE A 163 13.82 19.04 -5.02
CA ILE A 163 14.80 18.70 -3.96
C ILE A 163 16.22 18.66 -4.54
N GLU A 164 16.38 18.22 -5.79
CA GLU A 164 17.69 18.14 -6.48
C GLU A 164 18.03 19.33 -7.42
N GLY A 165 17.17 20.35 -7.50
CA GLY A 165 17.43 21.64 -8.16
C GLY A 165 17.01 21.82 -9.63
N TYR A 166 15.96 21.17 -10.15
CA TYR A 166 15.48 21.36 -11.54
C TYR A 166 13.94 21.30 -11.68
N GLU A 167 13.39 21.86 -12.78
CA GLU A 167 11.96 21.89 -13.14
C GLU A 167 11.70 21.30 -14.54
N ASN A 168 10.59 20.57 -14.72
CA ASN A 168 10.04 20.25 -16.05
C ASN A 168 8.57 19.78 -15.96
N ASP A 169 7.79 20.10 -17.00
CA ASP A 169 6.33 19.88 -17.05
C ASP A 169 5.94 18.98 -18.23
N GLY A 170 4.98 18.06 -18.02
CA GLY A 170 4.49 17.13 -19.05
C GLY A 170 3.05 16.66 -18.81
N GLN A 171 2.36 16.23 -19.87
CA GLN A 171 0.92 15.96 -19.91
C GLN A 171 0.60 14.49 -20.29
N ALA A 172 -0.44 13.86 -19.71
CA ALA A 172 -0.78 12.43 -19.86
C ALA A 172 -2.25 12.20 -20.20
N SER A 173 -2.51 10.96 -20.61
CA SER A 173 -3.77 10.38 -21.05
C SER A 173 -4.07 9.14 -20.19
N GLU A 174 -5.35 8.92 -19.86
CA GLU A 174 -5.82 7.77 -19.08
C GLU A 174 -6.06 6.52 -19.96
N THR A 175 -5.70 5.35 -19.43
CA THR A 175 -6.14 4.04 -19.92
C THR A 175 -7.01 3.36 -18.85
N ARG A 176 -7.87 2.38 -19.20
CA ARG A 176 -8.90 1.79 -18.30
C ARG A 176 -8.49 0.47 -17.61
N GLN A 177 -7.20 0.14 -17.57
CA GLN A 177 -6.71 -1.15 -17.04
C GLN A 177 -5.68 -0.90 -15.94
N THR A 178 -5.96 -1.35 -14.72
CA THR A 178 -5.10 -1.13 -13.54
C THR A 178 -3.63 -1.50 -13.78
N ALA A 179 -3.34 -2.66 -14.35
CA ALA A 179 -1.96 -3.07 -14.60
C ALA A 179 -1.28 -2.24 -15.70
N VAL A 180 -2.05 -1.71 -16.66
CA VAL A 180 -1.54 -0.83 -17.73
C VAL A 180 -1.28 0.56 -17.17
N GLU A 181 -2.19 1.14 -16.39
CA GLU A 181 -1.98 2.43 -15.73
C GLU A 181 -0.76 2.42 -14.80
N ILE A 182 -0.56 1.31 -14.07
CA ILE A 182 0.64 1.13 -13.25
C ILE A 182 1.89 1.03 -14.12
N LEU A 183 1.82 0.31 -15.24
CA LEU A 183 2.95 0.22 -16.17
C LEU A 183 3.28 1.59 -16.79
N ASP A 184 2.26 2.36 -17.19
CA ASP A 184 2.40 3.72 -17.71
C ASP A 184 3.09 4.63 -16.68
N ALA A 185 2.71 4.53 -15.39
CA ALA A 185 3.35 5.27 -14.31
C ALA A 185 4.81 4.84 -14.06
N VAL A 186 5.08 3.53 -14.12
CA VAL A 186 6.46 2.99 -14.01
C VAL A 186 7.31 3.49 -15.18
N GLU A 187 6.78 3.49 -16.40
CA GLU A 187 7.46 4.04 -17.57
C GLU A 187 7.72 5.53 -17.43
N GLU A 188 6.78 6.29 -16.88
CA GLU A 188 6.95 7.71 -16.64
C GLU A 188 8.02 7.99 -15.58
N PHE A 189 8.02 7.25 -14.47
CA PHE A 189 9.12 7.32 -13.50
C PHE A 189 10.46 6.91 -14.11
N HIS A 190 10.50 5.92 -15.00
CA HIS A 190 11.74 5.54 -15.67
C HIS A 190 12.26 6.67 -16.58
N LYS A 191 11.37 7.43 -17.24
CA LYS A 191 11.76 8.60 -18.04
C LYS A 191 12.25 9.75 -17.17
N LEU A 192 11.56 10.03 -16.06
CA LEU A 192 11.80 11.23 -15.25
C LEU A 192 12.81 11.03 -14.12
N LEU A 193 12.90 9.83 -13.54
CA LEU A 193 13.80 9.46 -12.45
C LEU A 193 14.61 8.19 -12.80
N PRO A 194 15.40 8.18 -13.89
CA PRO A 194 16.06 6.98 -14.41
C PRO A 194 17.18 6.42 -13.52
N GLN A 195 17.55 7.11 -12.43
CA GLN A 195 18.66 6.74 -11.57
C GLN A 195 18.27 6.84 -10.10
N LYS A 196 18.91 5.99 -9.29
CA LYS A 196 18.72 5.87 -7.84
C LYS A 196 17.27 5.60 -7.43
N THR A 197 16.49 4.94 -8.28
CA THR A 197 15.05 4.72 -8.06
C THR A 197 14.75 3.24 -7.84
N PHE A 198 14.03 2.94 -6.76
CA PHE A 198 13.52 1.62 -6.43
C PHE A 198 12.00 1.71 -6.36
N ILE A 199 11.30 1.04 -7.26
CA ILE A 199 9.83 1.03 -7.29
C ILE A 199 9.34 -0.32 -6.78
N VAL A 200 8.32 -0.30 -5.93
CA VAL A 200 7.53 -1.49 -5.62
C VAL A 200 6.13 -1.30 -6.16
N VAL A 201 5.69 -2.25 -6.98
CA VAL A 201 4.31 -2.36 -7.43
C VAL A 201 3.60 -3.39 -6.55
N ILE A 202 2.48 -3.01 -5.96
CA ILE A 202 1.61 -3.95 -5.24
C ILE A 202 0.63 -4.55 -6.25
N ARG A 203 0.77 -5.86 -6.51
CA ARG A 203 -0.17 -6.56 -7.40
C ARG A 203 -1.53 -6.65 -6.75
N THR A 204 -2.52 -6.05 -7.39
CA THR A 204 -3.93 -6.04 -6.97
C THR A 204 -4.78 -6.90 -7.90
N SER A 205 -4.26 -7.98 -8.47
CA SER A 205 -5.06 -8.83 -9.38
C SER A 205 -6.25 -9.53 -8.70
N GLY A 206 -6.25 -9.60 -7.37
CA GLY A 206 -7.33 -10.18 -6.57
C GLY A 206 -8.28 -9.13 -6.04
N SER A 207 -9.55 -9.52 -5.91
CA SER A 207 -10.62 -8.66 -5.41
C SER A 207 -11.19 -9.16 -4.07
N GLY A 208 -10.49 -10.07 -3.37
CA GLY A 208 -11.12 -10.90 -2.37
C GLY A 208 -11.54 -10.16 -1.10
N ILE A 209 -10.75 -9.20 -0.58
CA ILE A 209 -11.18 -8.34 0.54
C ILE A 209 -12.55 -7.68 0.28
N TRP A 210 -12.69 -7.02 -0.87
CA TRP A 210 -13.95 -6.35 -1.24
C TRP A 210 -15.03 -7.33 -1.69
N SER A 211 -14.65 -8.50 -2.24
CA SER A 211 -15.60 -9.57 -2.54
C SER A 211 -16.20 -10.13 -1.26
N ASP A 212 -15.41 -10.31 -0.22
CA ASP A 212 -15.81 -10.76 1.11
C ASP A 212 -16.70 -9.70 1.79
N ALA A 213 -16.34 -8.42 1.69
CA ALA A 213 -17.16 -7.33 2.19
C ALA A 213 -18.52 -7.22 1.49
N ASN A 214 -18.57 -7.53 0.19
CA ASN A 214 -19.77 -7.47 -0.65
C ASN A 214 -20.62 -8.76 -0.58
N ARG A 215 -20.03 -9.90 -0.24
CA ARG A 215 -20.68 -11.21 -0.25
C ARG A 215 -20.24 -12.01 0.96
N SER A 216 -21.20 -12.49 1.74
CA SER A 216 -20.90 -13.41 2.84
C SER A 216 -21.61 -14.74 2.69
N HIS A 217 -20.87 -15.78 3.06
CA HIS A 217 -21.37 -17.14 3.28
C HIS A 217 -21.54 -17.44 4.79
N LYS A 218 -21.37 -16.44 5.66
CA LYS A 218 -21.40 -16.60 7.13
C LYS A 218 -22.80 -16.41 7.71
N VAL A 219 -23.05 -17.08 8.84
CA VAL A 219 -24.40 -17.28 9.42
C VAL A 219 -24.73 -16.29 10.56
N LEU A 220 -23.76 -15.51 11.05
CA LEU A 220 -23.98 -14.57 12.17
C LEU A 220 -24.72 -13.30 11.73
N ALA A 221 -25.77 -12.94 12.46
CA ALA A 221 -26.71 -11.87 12.08
C ALA A 221 -26.06 -10.49 11.91
N HIS A 222 -25.12 -10.09 12.79
CA HIS A 222 -24.41 -8.80 12.69
C HIS A 222 -23.48 -8.73 11.47
N THR A 223 -22.82 -9.83 11.13
CA THR A 223 -22.02 -9.96 9.91
C THR A 223 -22.91 -9.83 8.67
N VAL A 224 -24.09 -10.46 8.67
CA VAL A 224 -25.05 -10.37 7.54
C VAL A 224 -25.48 -8.93 7.28
N THR A 225 -25.78 -8.15 8.33
CA THR A 225 -26.19 -6.75 8.15
C THR A 225 -25.06 -5.87 7.62
N SER A 226 -23.85 -6.01 8.18
CA SER A 226 -22.68 -5.22 7.74
C SER A 226 -22.34 -5.48 6.27
N VAL A 227 -22.46 -6.73 5.84
CA VAL A 227 -22.32 -7.13 4.43
C VAL A 227 -23.40 -6.51 3.55
N LYS A 228 -24.65 -6.36 4.01
CA LYS A 228 -25.69 -5.67 3.25
C LYS A 228 -25.36 -4.19 3.04
N ALA A 229 -24.89 -3.51 4.09
CA ALA A 229 -24.46 -2.11 3.98
C ALA A 229 -23.30 -1.97 2.97
N CYS A 230 -22.24 -2.77 3.14
CA CYS A 230 -21.10 -2.75 2.21
C CYS A 230 -21.51 -3.13 0.79
N LYS A 231 -22.40 -4.12 0.60
CA LYS A 231 -22.93 -4.49 -0.72
C LYS A 231 -23.64 -3.34 -1.42
N GLU A 232 -24.46 -2.59 -0.69
CA GLU A 232 -25.14 -1.42 -1.25
C GLU A 232 -24.15 -0.31 -1.61
N ILE A 233 -23.18 -0.02 -0.74
CA ILE A 233 -22.17 1.01 -1.02
C ILE A 233 -21.30 0.59 -2.21
N LEU A 234 -20.76 -0.63 -2.18
CA LEU A 234 -19.91 -1.20 -3.23
C LEU A 234 -20.65 -1.43 -4.56
N SER A 235 -21.98 -1.46 -4.57
CA SER A 235 -22.75 -1.53 -5.83
C SER A 235 -22.57 -0.30 -6.72
N LEU A 236 -22.17 0.83 -6.12
CA LEU A 236 -21.82 2.04 -6.85
C LEU A 236 -20.48 1.87 -7.54
N TRP A 237 -19.54 1.21 -6.88
CA TRP A 237 -18.20 0.96 -7.37
C TRP A 237 -18.24 -0.10 -8.47
N LYS A 238 -17.83 0.28 -9.69
CA LYS A 238 -17.74 -0.71 -10.78
C LYS A 238 -16.56 -1.64 -10.48
N SER A 239 -16.84 -2.91 -10.28
CA SER A 239 -15.79 -3.93 -10.29
C SER A 239 -15.21 -4.01 -11.70
N HIS A 240 -14.00 -3.48 -11.89
CA HIS A 240 -13.25 -3.60 -13.14
C HIS A 240 -12.51 -4.95 -13.21
N SER A 241 -12.99 -5.97 -12.49
CA SER A 241 -12.42 -7.32 -12.45
C SER A 241 -12.22 -7.95 -13.84
N HIS A 242 -13.04 -7.57 -14.82
CA HIS A 242 -12.90 -8.00 -16.22
C HIS A 242 -11.71 -7.37 -16.96
N TYR A 243 -11.24 -6.20 -16.52
CA TYR A 243 -10.05 -5.51 -17.05
C TYR A 243 -8.80 -5.73 -16.18
N ASN A 244 -8.96 -6.41 -15.05
CA ASN A 244 -7.93 -6.67 -14.05
C ASN A 244 -7.64 -8.17 -13.93
N SER A 245 -7.54 -8.87 -15.06
CA SER A 245 -7.36 -10.33 -15.07
C SER A 245 -5.95 -10.72 -14.58
N ILE A 246 -5.84 -11.95 -14.06
CA ILE A 246 -4.57 -12.55 -13.67
C ILE A 246 -3.56 -12.54 -14.84
N SER A 247 -4.02 -12.82 -16.06
CA SER A 247 -3.16 -12.87 -17.25
C SER A 247 -2.61 -11.51 -17.69
N VAL A 248 -3.35 -10.43 -17.47
CA VAL A 248 -2.86 -9.07 -17.73
C VAL A 248 -1.75 -8.71 -16.73
N TRP A 249 -1.94 -9.03 -15.45
CA TRP A 249 -0.89 -8.86 -14.43
C TRP A 249 0.34 -9.72 -14.67
N ASP A 250 0.16 -10.97 -15.12
CA ASP A 250 1.30 -11.85 -15.43
C ASP A 250 2.13 -11.30 -16.61
N GLN A 251 1.48 -10.66 -17.60
CA GLN A 251 2.17 -9.96 -18.68
C GLN A 251 2.90 -8.72 -18.18
N MET A 252 2.26 -7.90 -17.34
CA MET A 252 2.88 -6.72 -16.72
C MET A 252 4.12 -7.11 -15.91
N GLU A 253 4.04 -8.15 -15.07
CA GLU A 253 5.18 -8.67 -14.31
C GLU A 253 6.33 -9.13 -15.24
N ALA A 254 6.00 -9.79 -16.35
CA ALA A 254 7.00 -10.22 -17.33
C ALA A 254 7.68 -9.03 -18.01
N ILE A 255 6.93 -7.98 -18.35
CA ILE A 255 7.46 -6.72 -18.90
C ILE A 255 8.38 -6.06 -17.87
N VAL A 256 7.94 -5.94 -16.62
CA VAL A 256 8.71 -5.33 -15.53
C VAL A 256 10.04 -6.05 -15.33
N ARG A 257 9.99 -7.38 -15.17
CA ARG A 257 11.18 -8.21 -14.96
C ARG A 257 12.17 -8.11 -16.12
N LYS A 258 11.69 -7.93 -17.35
CA LYS A 258 12.54 -7.83 -18.54
C LYS A 258 13.18 -6.46 -18.70
N ASN A 259 12.44 -5.38 -18.40
CA ASN A 259 12.83 -4.03 -18.80
C ASN A 259 13.34 -3.15 -17.64
N PHE A 260 12.90 -3.38 -16.40
CA PHE A 260 13.15 -2.48 -15.26
C PHE A 260 13.92 -3.16 -14.11
N GLN A 261 15.00 -3.86 -14.47
CA GLN A 261 15.91 -4.53 -13.53
C GLN A 261 17.34 -4.05 -13.75
N LYS A 262 17.59 -2.76 -13.52
CA LYS A 262 18.88 -2.09 -13.74
C LYS A 262 19.56 -1.76 -12.39
N PRO A 263 20.90 -1.64 -12.34
CA PRO A 263 21.61 -1.31 -11.11
C PRO A 263 21.15 0.00 -10.45
N ASN A 264 20.70 1.00 -11.23
CA ASN A 264 20.28 2.30 -10.69
C ASN A 264 18.76 2.54 -10.84
N PHE A 265 18.01 1.59 -11.39
CA PHE A 265 16.57 1.66 -11.52
C PHE A 265 16.00 0.26 -11.50
N THR A 266 15.30 -0.09 -10.42
CA THR A 266 14.69 -1.42 -10.31
C THR A 266 13.23 -1.30 -9.92
N VAL A 267 12.41 -2.21 -10.44
CA VAL A 267 10.99 -2.31 -10.14
C VAL A 267 10.70 -3.74 -9.70
N GLU A 268 10.20 -3.90 -8.47
CA GLU A 268 9.77 -5.18 -7.92
C GLU A 268 8.23 -5.24 -7.85
N VAL A 269 7.64 -6.40 -8.15
CA VAL A 269 6.19 -6.62 -8.01
C VAL A 269 5.94 -7.52 -6.81
N PHE A 270 5.18 -7.04 -5.83
CA PHE A 270 4.81 -7.79 -4.64
C PHE A 270 3.44 -8.45 -4.84
N PRO A 271 3.31 -9.77 -4.67
CA PRO A 271 2.08 -10.50 -4.99
C PRO A 271 0.97 -10.39 -3.93
N LEU A 272 1.10 -9.46 -2.97
CA LEU A 272 0.29 -9.41 -1.73
C LEU A 272 -1.21 -9.50 -1.98
N LEU A 273 -1.77 -8.70 -2.90
CA LEU A 273 -3.21 -8.69 -3.15
C LEU A 273 -3.64 -9.55 -4.33
N ARG A 274 -2.84 -10.57 -4.67
CA ARG A 274 -3.23 -11.58 -5.65
C ARG A 274 -4.35 -12.47 -5.12
N GLN A 275 -4.25 -12.90 -3.86
CA GLN A 275 -5.24 -13.73 -3.15
C GLN A 275 -5.53 -13.10 -1.78
N SER A 276 -6.13 -11.91 -1.78
CA SER A 276 -6.50 -11.23 -0.54
C SER A 276 -7.84 -11.72 0.00
N THR A 277 -8.01 -11.81 1.32
CA THR A 277 -9.31 -12.07 1.96
C THR A 277 -9.43 -11.23 3.22
N LEU A 278 -10.66 -10.93 3.64
CA LEU A 278 -10.87 -10.40 4.98
C LEU A 278 -10.50 -11.46 6.02
N SER A 279 -10.07 -10.98 7.19
CA SER A 279 -9.73 -11.82 8.33
C SER A 279 -10.99 -12.16 9.12
N ASP A 280 -10.98 -13.31 9.79
CA ASP A 280 -12.06 -13.72 10.67
C ASP A 280 -11.71 -13.44 12.14
N LEU A 281 -12.61 -12.81 12.88
CA LEU A 281 -12.57 -12.59 14.32
C LEU A 281 -13.64 -13.46 14.98
N LEU A 282 -13.25 -14.58 15.59
CA LEU A 282 -14.18 -15.47 16.33
C LEU A 282 -15.48 -15.75 15.55
N ASP A 283 -15.34 -16.22 14.31
CA ASP A 283 -16.41 -16.51 13.34
C ASP A 283 -17.12 -15.30 12.70
N GLU A 284 -16.86 -14.07 13.13
CA GLU A 284 -17.25 -12.84 12.41
C GLU A 284 -16.15 -12.37 11.45
N MET A 285 -16.51 -11.57 10.46
CA MET A 285 -15.53 -10.99 9.53
C MET A 285 -15.05 -9.64 10.07
N ASP A 286 -13.74 -9.37 10.01
CA ASP A 286 -13.15 -8.11 10.47
C ASP A 286 -13.42 -6.98 9.47
N PHE A 287 -14.38 -6.11 9.78
CA PHE A 287 -14.68 -4.92 9.00
C PHE A 287 -13.88 -3.70 9.47
N SER A 288 -13.18 -3.77 10.61
CA SER A 288 -12.39 -2.66 11.15
C SER A 288 -11.22 -2.23 10.26
N VAL A 289 -10.86 -3.07 9.29
CA VAL A 289 -9.79 -2.82 8.30
C VAL A 289 -10.26 -2.00 7.10
N LEU A 290 -11.57 -1.82 6.94
CA LEU A 290 -12.18 -0.99 5.89
C LEU A 290 -12.73 0.32 6.46
N GLY A 291 -12.83 1.34 5.61
CA GLY A 291 -13.53 2.58 5.92
C GLY A 291 -15.04 2.38 6.07
N TYR A 292 -15.75 3.43 6.48
CA TYR A 292 -17.21 3.42 6.60
C TYR A 292 -17.91 3.24 5.24
N ASP A 293 -17.18 3.46 4.14
CA ASP A 293 -17.63 3.27 2.76
C ASP A 293 -17.32 1.87 2.21
N CYS A 294 -16.67 1.00 2.99
CA CYS A 294 -16.21 -0.34 2.60
C CYS A 294 -15.30 -0.40 1.35
N ALA A 295 -14.92 0.74 0.77
CA ALA A 295 -14.16 0.83 -0.46
C ALA A 295 -12.69 1.15 -0.15
N HIS A 296 -12.46 2.11 0.74
CA HIS A 296 -11.12 2.45 1.19
C HIS A 296 -10.71 1.62 2.40
N PHE A 297 -9.40 1.54 2.65
CA PHE A 297 -8.91 1.03 3.92
C PHE A 297 -9.23 2.01 5.05
N SER A 298 -9.46 1.46 6.25
CA SER A 298 -9.32 2.25 7.47
C SER A 298 -7.84 2.55 7.72
N GLU A 299 -7.56 3.46 8.64
CA GLU A 299 -6.19 3.71 9.11
C GLU A 299 -5.48 2.42 9.56
N ARG A 300 -6.19 1.55 10.29
CA ARG A 300 -5.66 0.26 10.75
C ARG A 300 -5.42 -0.68 9.58
N GLY A 301 -6.37 -0.80 8.65
CA GLY A 301 -6.24 -1.67 7.48
C GLY A 301 -5.04 -1.29 6.60
N LEU A 302 -4.85 0.02 6.35
CA LEU A 302 -3.72 0.49 5.57
C LEU A 302 -2.39 0.28 6.31
N SER A 303 -2.36 0.43 7.64
CA SER A 303 -1.19 0.09 8.45
C SER A 303 -0.80 -1.39 8.39
N LEU A 304 -1.80 -2.30 8.39
CA LEU A 304 -1.59 -3.74 8.23
C LEU A 304 -1.02 -4.07 6.84
N LEU A 305 -1.50 -3.40 5.80
CA LEU A 305 -0.94 -3.54 4.45
C LEU A 305 0.51 -3.04 4.41
N HIS A 306 0.80 -1.88 5.00
CA HIS A 306 2.16 -1.33 5.08
C HIS A 306 3.12 -2.27 5.84
N THR A 307 2.63 -2.94 6.88
CA THR A 307 3.37 -3.99 7.61
C THR A 307 3.70 -5.18 6.69
N ALA A 308 2.74 -5.64 5.87
CA ALA A 308 2.97 -6.72 4.92
C ALA A 308 3.94 -6.32 3.78
N ILE A 309 3.86 -5.08 3.30
CA ILE A 309 4.81 -4.53 2.32
C ILE A 309 6.21 -4.47 2.94
N TRP A 310 6.32 -3.96 4.17
CA TRP A 310 7.58 -3.92 4.89
C TRP A 310 8.23 -5.29 5.00
N ASN A 311 7.47 -6.29 5.47
CA ASN A 311 7.98 -7.65 5.60
C ASN A 311 8.38 -8.24 4.24
N SER A 312 7.63 -7.93 3.17
CA SER A 312 7.96 -8.38 1.81
C SER A 312 9.29 -7.83 1.27
N PHE A 313 9.76 -6.68 1.77
CA PHE A 313 11.11 -6.20 1.46
C PHE A 313 12.21 -7.14 1.97
N PHE A 314 11.96 -7.92 3.01
CA PHE A 314 12.97 -8.81 3.61
C PHE A 314 12.70 -10.29 3.36
N THR A 315 11.55 -10.63 2.77
CA THR A 315 11.23 -11.98 2.28
C THR A 315 11.75 -12.18 0.85
N LYS A 316 12.38 -13.33 0.58
CA LYS A 316 12.87 -13.66 -0.77
C LYS A 316 11.71 -13.75 -1.76
N ASN A 317 11.97 -13.44 -3.03
CA ASN A 317 10.95 -13.43 -4.07
C ASN A 317 10.14 -14.74 -4.19
N ASN A 318 10.78 -15.91 -4.04
CA ASN A 318 10.09 -17.21 -4.10
C ASN A 318 9.32 -17.57 -2.81
N GLU A 319 9.59 -16.89 -1.70
CA GLU A 319 8.97 -17.09 -0.39
C GLU A 319 7.85 -16.06 -0.11
N ARG A 320 7.69 -15.02 -0.95
CA ARG A 320 6.62 -14.02 -0.79
C ARG A 320 5.25 -14.68 -0.99
N LEU A 321 4.40 -14.54 0.02
CA LEU A 321 3.04 -15.07 -0.02
C LEU A 321 2.19 -14.31 -1.04
N ARG A 322 1.38 -15.08 -1.78
CA ARG A 322 0.34 -14.55 -2.68
C ARG A 322 -0.96 -14.28 -1.94
N GLU A 323 -1.11 -14.91 -0.78
CA GLU A 323 -2.23 -14.77 0.12
C GLU A 323 -1.98 -13.58 1.05
N TYR A 324 -2.98 -12.70 1.19
CA TYR A 324 -2.93 -11.61 2.15
C TYR A 324 -4.19 -11.58 2.98
N ARG A 325 -3.98 -11.62 4.30
CA ARG A 325 -5.00 -11.39 5.30
C ARG A 325 -4.56 -10.19 6.13
N PRO A 326 -5.40 -9.16 6.32
CA PRO A 326 -5.09 -8.06 7.20
C PRO A 326 -5.02 -8.55 8.66
N LEU A 327 -3.83 -8.97 9.08
CA LEU A 327 -3.56 -9.44 10.44
C LEU A 327 -2.27 -8.80 10.94
N ALA A 328 -2.25 -8.44 12.23
CA ALA A 328 -1.06 -7.91 12.86
C ALA A 328 0.06 -8.95 12.80
N SER A 329 1.24 -8.54 12.34
CA SER A 329 2.44 -9.37 12.34
C SER A 329 3.64 -8.55 12.82
N PRO A 330 4.63 -9.18 13.47
CA PRO A 330 5.87 -8.50 13.82
C PRO A 330 6.58 -7.98 12.57
N LEU A 331 7.15 -6.79 12.66
CA LEU A 331 7.96 -6.20 11.60
C LEU A 331 9.34 -6.89 11.54
N LEU A 332 9.75 -7.31 10.35
CA LEU A 332 11.03 -7.96 10.13
C LEU A 332 12.19 -6.96 10.21
N CYS A 333 13.27 -7.38 10.90
CA CYS A 333 14.55 -6.69 10.85
C CYS A 333 15.34 -7.07 9.59
N PRO A 334 16.16 -6.16 9.03
CA PRO A 334 17.15 -6.52 8.03
C PRO A 334 18.11 -7.60 8.57
N ASP A 335 18.36 -8.68 7.80
CA ASP A 335 19.27 -9.76 8.20
C ASP A 335 20.73 -9.26 8.10
N PHE A 336 21.59 -9.57 9.08
CA PHE A 336 23.00 -9.14 9.06
C PHE A 336 23.80 -9.73 7.89
N ARG A 337 23.40 -10.89 7.35
CA ARG A 337 23.96 -11.52 6.15
C ARG A 337 23.33 -10.98 4.87
N CYS A 338 22.15 -10.37 4.95
CA CYS A 338 21.51 -9.73 3.81
C CYS A 338 20.74 -8.49 4.26
N PRO A 339 21.42 -7.36 4.49
CA PRO A 339 20.82 -6.14 5.02
C PRO A 339 20.07 -5.34 3.96
N PHE A 340 19.86 -5.91 2.78
CA PHE A 340 19.35 -5.24 1.60
C PHE A 340 17.87 -5.57 1.41
N LEU A 341 17.14 -4.62 0.79
CA LEU A 341 15.80 -4.91 0.26
C LEU A 341 15.92 -6.00 -0.81
N ARG A 342 15.00 -6.96 -0.77
CA ARG A 342 14.99 -8.12 -1.66
C ARG A 342 14.53 -7.72 -3.06
N THR A 343 15.40 -8.00 -4.04
CA THR A 343 15.14 -7.88 -5.47
C THR A 343 15.11 -9.26 -6.13
N ALA A 344 14.71 -9.31 -7.39
CA ALA A 344 14.85 -10.52 -8.20
C ALA A 344 16.31 -11.02 -8.28
N THR A 345 17.28 -10.10 -8.22
CA THR A 345 18.70 -10.44 -8.36
C THR A 345 19.32 -10.94 -7.05
N ASN A 346 19.00 -10.32 -5.91
CA ASN A 346 19.60 -10.69 -4.62
C ASN A 346 18.76 -11.70 -3.80
N SER A 347 17.57 -12.08 -4.28
CA SER A 347 16.71 -13.02 -3.53
C SER A 347 17.29 -14.43 -3.44
N GLU A 348 17.90 -14.93 -4.51
CA GLU A 348 18.48 -16.28 -4.55
C GLU A 348 19.77 -16.38 -3.73
N PHE A 349 20.67 -15.40 -3.90
CA PHE A 349 21.94 -15.36 -3.18
C PHE A 349 22.27 -13.95 -2.71
N CYS A 350 22.21 -13.76 -1.39
CA CYS A 350 22.60 -12.51 -0.75
C CYS A 350 23.44 -12.84 0.49
N ILE A 351 24.75 -12.68 0.33
CA ILE A 351 25.71 -12.81 1.43
C ILE A 351 26.53 -11.53 1.49
N TRP A 352 26.25 -10.73 2.50
CA TRP A 352 27.01 -9.56 2.88
C TRP A 352 28.06 -9.95 3.92
N ASN A 353 29.34 -9.64 3.64
CA ASN A 353 30.43 -9.82 4.59
C ASN A 353 31.12 -8.47 4.83
N PRO A 354 30.82 -7.77 5.94
CA PRO A 354 31.40 -6.45 6.22
C PRO A 354 32.92 -6.48 6.40
N LYS A 355 33.52 -7.64 6.75
CA LYS A 355 34.97 -7.76 6.99
C LYS A 355 35.80 -7.72 5.69
N LYS A 356 35.29 -8.26 4.59
CA LYS A 356 36.00 -8.30 3.29
C LYS A 356 36.15 -6.93 2.61
N VAL A 357 35.31 -5.95 2.98
CA VAL A 357 35.33 -4.60 2.40
C VAL A 357 36.45 -3.74 3.00
N VAL A 358 36.82 -4.00 4.26
CA VAL A 358 37.87 -3.24 4.96
C VAL A 358 39.27 -3.59 4.44
N GLU A 359 39.52 -4.85 4.08
CA GLU A 359 40.82 -5.32 3.57
C GLU A 359 41.17 -4.76 2.18
N LYS A 360 40.18 -4.31 1.38
CA LYS A 360 40.43 -3.70 0.06
C LYS A 360 40.89 -2.24 0.11
N LYS A 361 40.89 -1.58 1.28
CA LYS A 361 41.30 -0.16 1.41
C LYS A 361 42.71 0.04 1.95
N THR A 362 43.45 -1.02 2.26
CA THR A 362 44.84 -0.96 2.76
C THR A 362 45.86 -1.60 1.82
N GLY A 363 45.53 -1.72 0.53
CA GLY A 363 46.42 -2.25 -0.50
C GLY A 363 46.96 -1.15 -1.40
N PHE A 364 47.90 -0.36 -0.86
CA PHE A 364 49.09 0.29 -1.45
C PHE A 364 49.42 1.59 -0.74
#